data_AF-A0A955GKS9-F1
#
_entry.id   AF-A0A955GKS9-F1
#
_cell.length_a   1.000
_cell.length_b   1.000
_cell.length_c   1.000
_cell.angle_alpha   90.00
_cell.angle_beta   90.00
_cell.angle_gamma   90.00
#
_symmetry.space_group_name_H-M   'P 1'
#
loop_
_entity.id
_entity.type
_entity.pdbx_description
1 polymer ?
#
loop_
_entity_poly.entity_id
_entity_poly.type
_entity_poly.pdbx_seq_one_letter_code
_entity_poly.pdbx_strand_id
1 'polypeptide(L)'
;MLHFLLTATITLSIVAAPLFANLLLHKKLKLEWNRDVYTYVIPILSGLIYILARHLPEPNITNESGTLAQHFVGGGFISALYMEYLIKELKFKIPFFGRLLLLYPFVSMMGVTNELLEFSVTKLHIYAVDGTDVWWDLFANTLGAYSLFFIYEISKKYIQNAKK
;
A
#
# COMPACT_ATOMS: atom_id res chain seq x y z
N MET A 1 -17.86 15.67 17.29
CA MET A 1 -16.73 16.56 16.91
C MET A 1 -15.36 15.91 17.13
N LEU A 2 -15.05 15.42 18.33
CA LEU A 2 -13.76 14.76 18.64
C LEU A 2 -13.48 13.51 17.78
N HIS A 3 -14.48 12.64 17.60
CA HIS A 3 -14.31 11.41 16.82
C HIS A 3 -14.04 11.70 15.32
N PHE A 4 -14.72 12.70 14.76
CA PHE A 4 -14.49 13.16 13.38
C PHE A 4 -13.08 13.73 13.20
N LEU A 5 -12.62 14.56 14.14
CA LEU A 5 -11.27 15.12 14.11
C LEU A 5 -10.21 14.02 14.19
N LEU A 6 -10.39 13.03 15.08
CA LEU A 6 -9.46 11.90 15.21
C LEU A 6 -9.38 11.07 13.92
N THR A 7 -10.52 10.73 13.31
CA THR A 7 -10.57 9.98 12.05
C THR A 7 -9.93 10.77 10.91
N ALA A 8 -10.18 12.09 10.82
CA ALA A 8 -9.56 12.96 9.84
C ALA A 8 -8.04 13.06 10.03
N THR A 9 -7.56 13.18 11.28
CA THR A 9 -6.13 13.22 11.59
C THR A 9 -5.44 11.91 11.25
N ILE A 10 -6.04 10.75 11.55
CA ILE A 10 -5.49 9.44 11.20
C ILE A 10 -5.42 9.31 9.67
N THR A 11 -6.50 9.67 8.97
CA THR A 11 -6.55 9.60 7.50
C THR A 11 -5.52 10.51 6.85
N LEU A 12 -5.41 11.77 7.31
CA LEU A 12 -4.39 12.71 6.84
C LEU A 12 -2.98 12.21 7.14
N SER A 13 -2.77 11.56 8.27
CA SER A 13 -1.47 10.97 8.64
C SER A 13 -1.12 9.80 7.75
N ILE A 14 -2.08 8.96 7.35
CA ILE A 14 -1.89 7.85 6.41
C ILE A 14 -1.53 8.36 5.00
N VAL A 15 -2.11 9.48 4.57
CA VAL A 15 -1.79 10.12 3.29
C VAL A 15 -0.43 10.85 3.35
N ALA A 16 -0.13 11.51 4.48
CA ALA A 16 1.06 12.33 4.65
C ALA A 16 2.31 11.51 5.00
N ALA A 17 2.18 10.38 5.68
CA ALA A 17 3.33 9.57 6.11
C ALA A 17 4.17 9.06 4.93
N PRO A 18 3.59 8.56 3.82
CA PRO A 18 4.39 8.17 2.67
C PRO A 18 5.01 9.34 1.92
N LEU A 19 4.32 10.48 1.83
CA LEU A 19 4.88 11.74 1.32
C LEU A 19 6.10 12.16 2.15
N PHE A 20 5.98 12.09 3.47
CA PHE A 20 7.06 12.44 4.39
C PHE A 20 8.21 11.44 4.33
N ALA A 21 7.94 10.14 4.31
CA ALA A 21 8.95 9.09 4.15
C ALA A 21 9.71 9.27 2.83
N ASN A 22 9.00 9.61 1.76
CA ASN A 22 9.59 9.91 0.46
C ASN A 22 10.50 11.15 0.51
N LEU A 23 10.04 12.25 1.12
CA LEU A 23 10.85 13.46 1.33
C LEU A 23 12.13 13.16 2.13
N LEU A 24 12.02 12.36 3.20
CA LEU A 24 13.16 11.92 4.00
C LEU A 24 14.12 11.04 3.20
N LEU A 25 13.61 10.13 2.38
CA LEU A 25 14.40 9.25 1.52
C LEU A 25 15.26 10.07 0.56
N HIS A 26 14.66 11.01 -0.19
CA HIS A 26 15.40 11.90 -1.08
C HIS A 26 16.44 12.75 -0.34
N LYS A 27 16.05 13.32 0.81
CA LYS A 27 16.98 14.12 1.63
C LYS A 27 18.16 13.30 2.13
N LYS A 28 17.94 12.08 2.62
CA LYS A 28 19.00 11.22 3.18
C LYS A 28 19.90 10.61 2.11
N LEU A 29 19.31 10.17 1.00
CA LEU A 29 20.07 9.50 -0.06
C LEU A 29 20.77 10.48 -1.01
N LYS A 30 20.61 11.80 -0.82
CA LYS A 30 21.13 12.86 -1.71
C LYS A 30 20.79 12.59 -3.19
N LEU A 31 19.68 11.88 -3.43
CA LEU A 31 19.21 11.62 -4.78
C LEU A 31 18.79 12.96 -5.36
N GLU A 32 19.23 13.27 -6.58
CA GLU A 32 18.68 14.37 -7.35
C GLU A 32 17.16 14.18 -7.39
N TRP A 33 16.44 15.00 -6.63
CA TRP A 33 15.01 14.87 -6.47
C TRP A 33 14.37 15.21 -7.80
N ASN A 34 14.03 14.17 -8.56
CA ASN A 34 13.26 14.33 -9.76
C ASN A 34 11.85 14.71 -9.31
N ARG A 35 11.50 16.00 -9.39
CA ARG A 35 10.15 16.50 -9.06
C ARG A 35 9.16 16.15 -10.16
N ASP A 36 9.23 14.92 -10.64
CA ASP A 36 8.28 14.41 -11.60
C ASP A 36 6.91 14.33 -10.92
N VAL A 37 5.84 14.58 -11.66
CA VAL A 37 4.48 14.56 -11.15
C VAL A 37 4.16 13.22 -10.50
N TYR A 38 4.77 12.13 -10.99
CA TYR A 38 4.64 10.78 -10.45
C TYR A 38 5.07 10.64 -8.98
N THR A 39 6.06 11.43 -8.55
CA THR A 39 6.60 11.45 -7.18
C THR A 39 5.57 11.92 -6.14
N TYR A 40 4.56 12.68 -6.58
CA TYR A 40 3.45 13.12 -5.75
C TYR A 40 2.16 12.35 -6.01
N VAL A 41 1.94 11.95 -7.27
CA VAL A 41 0.72 11.24 -7.68
C VAL A 41 0.58 9.89 -6.99
N ILE A 42 1.65 9.09 -6.88
CA ILE A 42 1.54 7.76 -6.25
C ILE A 42 1.18 7.85 -4.76
N PRO A 43 1.83 8.70 -3.94
CA PRO A 43 1.39 8.89 -2.56
C PRO A 43 -0.05 9.38 -2.41
N ILE A 44 -0.46 10.37 -3.20
CA ILE A 44 -1.83 10.92 -3.16
C ILE A 44 -2.84 9.84 -3.56
N LEU A 45 -2.61 9.13 -4.67
CA LEU A 45 -3.47 8.05 -5.13
C LEU A 45 -3.55 6.92 -4.11
N SER A 46 -2.43 6.57 -3.45
CA SER A 46 -2.44 5.55 -2.39
C SER A 46 -3.35 5.95 -1.24
N GLY A 47 -3.30 7.21 -0.83
CA GLY A 47 -4.21 7.76 0.17
C GLY A 47 -5.68 7.68 -0.23
N LEU A 48 -5.99 8.02 -1.49
CA LEU A 48 -7.35 7.92 -2.03
C LEU A 48 -7.83 6.46 -2.12
N ILE A 49 -6.97 5.56 -2.61
CA ILE A 49 -7.27 4.12 -2.68
C ILE A 49 -7.54 3.57 -1.29
N TYR A 50 -6.75 3.95 -0.28
CA TYR A 50 -6.98 3.53 1.11
C TYR A 50 -8.36 3.96 1.63
N ILE A 51 -8.74 5.22 1.40
CA ILE A 51 -10.05 5.74 1.81
C ILE A 51 -11.18 4.98 1.10
N LEU A 52 -11.05 4.77 -0.22
CA LEU A 52 -12.05 4.03 -1.00
C LEU A 52 -12.14 2.57 -0.56
N ALA A 53 -11.01 1.93 -0.22
CA ALA A 53 -10.96 0.55 0.22
C ALA A 53 -11.79 0.31 1.48
N ARG A 54 -11.84 1.27 2.41
CA ARG A 54 -12.68 1.21 3.63
C ARG A 54 -14.18 1.22 3.36
N HIS A 55 -14.59 1.56 2.14
CA HIS A 55 -15.99 1.62 1.73
C HIS A 55 -16.38 0.48 0.79
N LEU A 56 -15.46 -0.45 0.52
CA LEU A 56 -15.77 -1.62 -0.30
C LEU A 56 -16.65 -2.61 0.48
N PRO A 57 -17.54 -3.33 -0.21
CA PRO A 57 -18.30 -4.39 0.42
C PRO A 57 -17.36 -5.54 0.82
N GLU A 58 -17.49 -5.98 2.07
CA GLU A 58 -16.65 -7.02 2.64
C GLU A 58 -17.25 -8.41 2.37
N PRO A 59 -16.47 -9.36 1.82
CA PRO A 59 -16.96 -10.71 1.57
C PRO A 59 -17.00 -11.52 2.87
N ASN A 60 -18.18 -12.05 3.20
CA ASN A 60 -18.37 -12.94 4.34
C ASN A 60 -17.97 -14.39 3.98
N ILE A 61 -16.66 -14.65 3.96
CA ILE A 61 -16.10 -16.01 3.76
C ILE A 61 -16.03 -16.73 5.11
N THR A 62 -15.45 -16.08 6.12
CA THR A 62 -15.40 -16.58 7.50
C THR A 62 -15.68 -15.43 8.48
N ASN A 63 -15.82 -15.74 9.77
CA ASN A 63 -16.01 -14.72 10.81
C ASN A 63 -14.79 -13.81 10.98
N GLU A 64 -13.62 -14.25 10.52
CA GLU A 64 -12.33 -13.55 10.63
C GLU A 64 -11.98 -12.80 9.34
N SER A 65 -12.84 -12.79 8.31
CA SER A 65 -12.55 -12.16 7.02
C SER A 65 -13.21 -10.79 6.83
N GLY A 66 -13.49 -10.08 7.93
CA GLY A 66 -14.33 -8.87 7.94
C GLY A 66 -13.73 -7.64 7.25
N THR A 67 -12.45 -7.69 6.88
CA THR A 67 -11.65 -6.58 6.33
C THR A 67 -10.92 -7.00 5.04
N LEU A 68 -11.31 -8.14 4.44
CA LEU A 68 -10.61 -8.74 3.31
C LEU A 68 -10.54 -7.84 2.07
N ALA A 69 -11.64 -7.18 1.69
CA ALA A 69 -11.67 -6.26 0.55
C ALA A 69 -10.83 -5.01 0.84
N GLN A 70 -10.92 -4.49 2.07
CA GLN A 70 -10.07 -3.40 2.54
C GLN A 70 -8.59 -3.75 2.43
N HIS A 71 -8.15 -4.94 2.86
CA HIS A 71 -6.73 -5.32 2.78
C HIS A 71 -6.30 -5.67 1.35
N PHE A 72 -7.18 -6.29 0.55
CA PHE A 72 -6.90 -6.56 -0.85
C PHE A 72 -6.64 -5.27 -1.65
N VAL A 73 -7.56 -4.30 -1.57
CA VAL A 73 -7.45 -3.04 -2.34
C VAL A 73 -6.59 -2.02 -1.60
N GLY A 74 -6.80 -1.84 -0.32
CA GLY A 74 -6.01 -0.92 0.50
C GLY A 74 -4.57 -1.40 0.60
N GLY A 75 -4.28 -2.41 1.42
CA GLY A 75 -2.90 -2.83 1.65
C GLY A 75 -2.21 -3.44 0.42
N GLY A 76 -2.90 -4.29 -0.33
CA GLY A 76 -2.35 -4.99 -1.49
C GLY A 76 -1.99 -4.07 -2.65
N PHE A 77 -2.95 -3.31 -3.17
CA PHE A 77 -2.69 -2.42 -4.32
C PHE A 77 -1.67 -1.34 -3.95
N ILE A 78 -1.80 -0.76 -2.74
CA ILE A 78 -0.85 0.24 -2.27
C ILE A 78 0.56 -0.35 -2.20
N SER A 79 0.74 -1.57 -1.69
CA SER A 79 2.05 -2.23 -1.65
C SER A 79 2.66 -2.39 -3.05
N ALA A 80 1.87 -2.84 -4.03
CA ALA A 80 2.35 -2.95 -5.42
C ALA A 80 2.75 -1.58 -6.01
N LEU A 81 1.95 -0.54 -5.76
CA LEU A 81 2.24 0.83 -6.21
C LEU A 81 3.53 1.37 -5.58
N TYR A 82 3.73 1.18 -4.27
CA TYR A 82 4.95 1.63 -3.58
C TYR A 82 6.19 0.88 -4.00
N MET A 83 6.10 -0.43 -4.26
CA MET A 83 7.23 -1.18 -4.78
C MET A 83 7.67 -0.59 -6.13
N GLU A 84 6.72 -0.41 -7.06
CA GLU A 84 7.01 0.17 -8.37
C GLU A 84 7.56 1.59 -8.30
N TYR A 85 7.00 2.37 -7.39
CA TYR A 85 7.46 3.71 -7.09
C TYR A 85 8.91 3.73 -6.63
N LEU A 86 9.26 2.91 -5.62
CA LEU A 86 10.62 2.83 -5.09
C LEU A 86 11.62 2.32 -6.12
N ILE A 87 11.26 1.32 -6.93
CA ILE A 87 12.13 0.82 -8.01
C ILE A 87 12.46 1.94 -8.99
N LYS A 88 11.48 2.77 -9.35
CA LYS A 88 11.68 3.92 -10.27
C LYS A 88 12.52 5.02 -9.64
N GLU A 89 12.21 5.43 -8.42
CA GLU A 89 12.92 6.52 -7.74
C GLU A 89 14.38 6.15 -7.43
N LEU A 90 14.63 4.91 -7.02
CA LEU A 90 15.97 4.39 -6.80
C LEU A 90 16.70 4.03 -8.11
N LYS A 91 16.05 4.25 -9.25
CA LYS A 91 16.57 3.96 -10.61
C LYS A 91 17.05 2.51 -10.76
N PHE A 92 16.43 1.58 -10.02
CA PHE A 92 16.76 0.16 -10.09
C PHE A 92 16.23 -0.44 -11.40
N LYS A 93 17.11 -1.20 -12.08
CA LYS A 93 16.76 -1.94 -13.30
C LYS A 93 16.50 -3.40 -12.95
N ILE A 94 15.28 -3.69 -12.52
CA ILE A 94 14.89 -5.04 -12.11
C ILE A 94 14.03 -5.67 -13.23
N PRO A 95 14.41 -6.84 -13.76
CA PRO A 95 13.61 -7.52 -14.79
C PRO A 95 12.25 -7.98 -14.22
N PHE A 96 11.30 -8.29 -15.11
CA PHE A 96 9.94 -8.73 -14.74
C PHE A 96 9.93 -9.80 -13.63
N PHE A 97 10.67 -10.90 -13.80
CA PHE A 97 10.72 -11.98 -12.81
C PHE A 97 11.34 -11.53 -11.48
N GLY A 98 12.32 -10.64 -11.52
CA GLY A 98 12.89 -10.06 -10.29
C GLY A 98 11.86 -9.25 -9.52
N ARG A 99 11.04 -8.44 -10.21
CA ARG A 99 9.94 -7.67 -9.61
C ARG A 99 8.86 -8.59 -9.04
N LEU A 100 8.48 -9.63 -9.77
CA LEU A 100 7.50 -10.63 -9.33
C LEU A 100 7.95 -11.34 -8.04
N LEU A 101 9.23 -11.70 -7.95
CA LEU A 101 9.81 -12.34 -6.76
C LEU A 101 9.97 -11.36 -5.59
N LEU A 102 10.34 -10.11 -5.85
CA LEU A 102 10.49 -9.07 -4.82
C LEU A 102 9.16 -8.57 -4.26
N LEU A 103 8.06 -8.75 -4.99
CA LEU A 103 6.75 -8.29 -4.55
C LEU A 103 6.30 -8.98 -3.26
N TYR A 104 6.55 -10.30 -3.13
CA TYR A 104 6.21 -11.05 -1.93
C TYR A 104 6.89 -10.53 -0.65
N PRO A 105 8.24 -10.48 -0.55
CA PRO A 105 8.88 -9.96 0.65
C PRO A 105 8.53 -8.49 0.91
N PHE A 106 8.27 -7.70 -0.12
CA PHE A 106 7.83 -6.32 0.04
C PHE A 106 6.44 -6.22 0.68
N VAL A 107 5.44 -6.93 0.15
CA VAL A 107 4.08 -6.92 0.71
C VAL A 107 4.04 -7.58 2.10
N SER A 108 4.84 -8.62 2.34
CA SER A 108 4.97 -9.21 3.68
C SER A 108 5.57 -8.23 4.69
N MET A 109 6.62 -7.50 4.32
CA MET A 109 7.21 -6.47 5.18
C MET A 109 6.19 -5.39 5.53
N MET A 110 5.44 -4.91 4.54
CA MET A 110 4.40 -3.89 4.74
C MET A 110 3.26 -4.42 5.62
N GLY A 111 2.77 -5.64 5.35
CA GLY A 111 1.71 -6.29 6.12
C GLY A 111 2.12 -6.51 7.57
N VAL A 112 3.28 -7.14 7.82
CA VAL A 112 3.79 -7.33 9.19
C VAL A 112 3.98 -6.00 9.91
N THR A 113 4.43 -4.95 9.21
CA THR A 113 4.54 -3.60 9.81
C THR A 113 3.16 -3.06 10.22
N ASN A 114 2.12 -3.29 9.42
CA ASN A 114 0.74 -2.92 9.76
C ASN A 114 0.28 -3.61 11.06
N GLU A 115 0.42 -4.94 11.12
CA GLU A 115 0.03 -5.73 12.30
C GLU A 115 0.78 -5.31 13.56
N LEU A 116 2.08 -5.02 13.44
CA LEU A 116 2.88 -4.54 14.57
C LEU A 116 2.42 -3.16 15.05
N LEU A 117 1.97 -2.28 14.15
CA LEU A 117 1.42 -0.98 14.52
C LEU A 117 0.07 -1.14 15.24
N GLU A 118 -0.83 -1.97 14.71
CA GLU A 118 -2.14 -2.26 15.31
C GLU A 118 -2.01 -2.92 16.68
N PHE A 119 -1.10 -3.90 16.80
CA PHE A 119 -0.73 -4.50 18.07
C PHE A 119 -0.20 -3.45 19.05
N SER A 120 0.71 -2.58 18.61
CA SER A 120 1.32 -1.56 19.47
C SER A 120 0.28 -0.56 19.99
N VAL A 121 -0.59 -0.02 19.13
CA VAL A 121 -1.62 0.94 19.57
C VAL A 121 -2.66 0.29 20.48
N THR A 122 -2.95 -0.99 20.26
CA THR A 122 -3.82 -1.78 21.14
C THR A 122 -3.18 -1.99 22.50
N LYS A 123 -1.90 -2.40 22.59
CA LYS A 123 -1.21 -2.59 23.87
C LYS A 123 -0.94 -1.29 24.62
N LEU A 124 -0.81 -0.18 23.90
CA LEU A 124 -0.71 1.15 24.49
C LEU A 124 -2.08 1.74 24.88
N HIS A 125 -3.18 0.99 24.71
CA HIS A 125 -4.55 1.42 25.04
C HIS A 125 -4.98 2.71 24.31
N ILE A 126 -4.41 2.97 23.13
CA ILE A 126 -4.73 4.15 22.30
C ILE A 126 -6.02 3.88 21.51
N TYR A 127 -6.11 2.70 20.89
CA TYR A 127 -7.23 2.28 20.08
C TYR A 127 -7.27 0.75 20.04
N ALA A 128 -8.46 0.14 20.22
CA ALA A 128 -8.61 -1.30 20.15
C ALA A 128 -8.82 -1.72 18.70
N VAL A 129 -7.93 -2.57 18.21
CA VAL A 129 -8.05 -3.24 16.91
C VAL A 129 -8.33 -4.72 17.14
N ASP A 130 -9.19 -5.31 16.32
CA ASP A 130 -9.34 -6.76 16.30
C ASP A 130 -8.06 -7.38 15.74
N GLY A 131 -7.60 -8.49 16.30
CA GLY A 131 -6.38 -9.17 15.87
C GLY A 131 -6.63 -10.61 15.47
N THR A 132 -7.90 -10.97 15.24
CA THR A 132 -8.29 -12.32 14.83
C THR A 132 -8.16 -12.54 13.33
N ASP A 133 -8.05 -11.47 12.54
CA ASP A 133 -8.00 -11.43 11.08
C ASP A 133 -6.60 -11.36 10.47
N VAL A 134 -5.53 -11.31 11.28
CA VAL A 134 -4.12 -11.18 10.86
C VAL A 134 -3.76 -12.05 9.65
N TRP A 135 -4.18 -13.32 9.64
CA TRP A 135 -3.88 -14.23 8.53
C TRP A 135 -4.63 -13.88 7.26
N TRP A 136 -5.89 -13.46 7.39
CA TRP A 136 -6.71 -12.99 6.28
C TRP A 136 -6.17 -11.68 5.71
N ASP A 137 -5.65 -10.79 6.55
CA ASP A 137 -5.09 -9.52 6.12
C ASP A 137 -3.80 -9.71 5.33
N LEU A 138 -2.89 -10.55 5.83
CA LEU A 138 -1.67 -10.89 5.10
C LEU A 138 -1.96 -11.60 3.78
N PHE A 139 -2.95 -12.50 3.77
CA PHE A 139 -3.42 -13.16 2.56
C PHE A 139 -4.00 -12.16 1.55
N ALA A 140 -4.92 -11.30 1.98
CA ALA A 140 -5.60 -10.33 1.16
C ALA A 140 -4.61 -9.31 0.57
N ASN A 141 -3.71 -8.77 1.39
CA ASN A 141 -2.63 -7.89 0.97
C ASN A 141 -1.80 -8.54 -0.14
N THR A 142 -1.38 -9.79 0.06
CA THR A 142 -0.56 -10.52 -0.92
C THR A 142 -1.31 -10.74 -2.23
N LEU A 143 -2.55 -11.21 -2.15
CA LEU A 143 -3.39 -11.47 -3.34
C LEU A 143 -3.68 -10.19 -4.12
N GLY A 144 -4.01 -9.10 -3.42
CA GLY A 144 -4.23 -7.79 -4.02
C GLY A 144 -2.99 -7.24 -4.70
N ALA A 145 -1.83 -7.34 -4.05
CA ALA A 145 -0.56 -6.88 -4.61
C ALA A 145 -0.22 -7.59 -5.93
N TYR A 146 -0.31 -8.93 -5.95
CA TYR A 146 -0.09 -9.70 -7.17
C TYR A 146 -1.12 -9.37 -8.25
N SER A 147 -2.39 -9.21 -7.88
CA SER A 147 -3.46 -8.87 -8.83
C SER A 147 -3.17 -7.55 -9.55
N LEU A 148 -2.83 -6.49 -8.80
CA LEU A 148 -2.50 -5.19 -9.40
C LEU A 148 -1.21 -5.26 -10.22
N PHE A 149 -0.19 -5.98 -9.75
CA PHE A 149 1.05 -6.16 -10.49
C PHE A 149 0.81 -6.75 -11.89
N PHE A 150 0.01 -7.83 -11.98
CA PHE A 150 -0.32 -8.44 -13.26
C PHE A 150 -1.17 -7.52 -14.15
N ILE A 151 -2.17 -6.84 -13.58
CA ILE A 151 -2.98 -5.85 -14.31
C ILE A 151 -2.05 -4.79 -14.93
N TYR A 152 -1.13 -4.23 -14.15
CA TYR A 152 -0.19 -3.21 -14.60
C TYR A 152 0.70 -3.71 -15.76
N GLU A 153 1.28 -4.90 -15.63
CA GLU A 153 2.18 -5.46 -16.66
C GLU A 153 1.43 -5.79 -17.96
N ILE A 154 0.20 -6.33 -17.87
CA ILE A 154 -0.64 -6.61 -19.03
C ILE A 154 -1.05 -5.31 -19.73
N SER A 155 -1.55 -4.32 -18.97
CA SER A 155 -1.94 -3.01 -19.51
C SER A 155 -0.77 -2.31 -20.20
N LYS A 156 0.42 -2.36 -19.60
CA LYS A 156 1.65 -1.79 -20.17
C LYS A 156 2.00 -2.42 -21.52
N LYS A 157 1.95 -3.76 -21.61
CA LYS A 157 2.22 -4.50 -22.86
C LYS A 157 1.20 -4.14 -23.94
N TYR A 158 -0.08 -4.06 -23.60
CA TYR A 158 -1.15 -3.69 -24.52
C TYR A 158 -0.94 -2.27 -25.10
N ILE A 159 -0.69 -1.28 -24.25
CA ILE A 159 -0.45 0.11 -24.66
C ILE A 159 0.79 0.23 -25.56
N GLN A 160 1.85 -0.52 -25.28
CA GLN A 160 3.05 -0.52 -26.11
C GLN A 160 2.80 -1.10 -27.51
N ASN A 161 1.98 -2.14 -27.61
CA ASN A 161 1.62 -2.74 -28.88
C ASN A 161 0.70 -1.83 -29.71
N ALA A 162 -0.20 -1.09 -29.07
CA ALA A 162 -1.09 -0.15 -29.76
C ALA A 162 -0.38 1.10 -30.33
N LYS A 163 0.86 1.36 -29.91
CA LYS A 163 1.69 2.48 -30.39
C LYS A 163 2.67 2.09 -31.51
N LYS A 164 2.72 0.82 -31.88
CA LYS A 164 3.52 0.30 -33.00
C LYS A 164 2.63 0.17 -34.24
#